data_AF-T0DL85-F1
#
_entry.id   AF-T0DL85-F1
#
_cell.length_a   1.000
_cell.length_b   1.000
_cell.length_c   1.000
_cell.angle_alpha   90.00
_cell.angle_beta   90.00
_cell.angle_gamma   90.00
#
_symmetry.space_group_name_H-M   'P 1'
#
loop_
_entity.id
_entity.type
_entity.pdbx_description
1 polymer ?
#
loop_
_entity_poly.entity_id
_entity_poly.type
_entity_poly.pdbx_seq_one_letter_code
_entity_poly.pdbx_strand_id
1 'polypeptide(L)'
;MTRNKLRDFIKFIVVFVVFLGITIPTYLFIVPSVAQERINKIDYDKCIQQDKQTEYQSCLRRDIIQIISVARPIDVTTIEEFIYSLYERDLKNSSSNEEQSIAALLYLENMAIYFNNMREISIARNNITFLDVFFIGKTREDLSKRYKKFMSLLHEIDFRALPTDIAYRKDMAMKLLSKFESN
;
A
#
# COMPACT_ATOMS: atom_id res chain seq x y z
N MET A 1 -6.56 -20.89 -50.47
CA MET A 1 -7.55 -20.40 -49.47
C MET A 1 -6.85 -19.95 -48.18
N THR A 2 -5.85 -19.06 -48.27
CA THR A 2 -4.94 -18.69 -47.15
C THR A 2 -4.83 -17.18 -46.92
N ARG A 3 -5.35 -16.34 -47.83
CA ARG A 3 -5.34 -14.86 -47.71
C ARG A 3 -6.30 -14.30 -46.64
N ASN A 4 -7.24 -15.08 -46.11
CA ASN A 4 -8.20 -14.61 -45.10
C ASN A 4 -7.70 -14.76 -43.65
N LYS A 5 -6.82 -15.72 -43.34
CA LYS A 5 -6.43 -16.00 -41.95
C LYS A 5 -5.68 -14.85 -41.28
N LEU A 6 -4.79 -14.16 -42.01
CA LEU A 6 -4.04 -13.02 -41.47
C LEU A 6 -4.95 -11.81 -41.22
N ARG A 7 -5.87 -11.52 -42.15
CA ARG A 7 -6.84 -10.43 -42.00
C ARG A 7 -7.79 -10.68 -40.84
N ASP A 8 -8.26 -11.91 -40.68
CA ASP A 8 -9.18 -12.28 -39.60
C ASP A 8 -8.47 -12.29 -38.25
N PHE A 9 -7.18 -12.68 -38.21
CA PHE A 9 -6.33 -12.57 -37.02
C PHE A 9 -6.08 -11.10 -36.62
N ILE A 10 -5.77 -10.22 -37.59
CA ILE A 10 -5.62 -8.78 -37.33
C ILE A 10 -6.93 -8.19 -36.81
N LYS A 11 -8.07 -8.53 -37.41
CA LYS A 11 -9.39 -8.11 -36.93
C LYS A 11 -9.65 -8.57 -35.49
N PHE A 12 -9.31 -9.81 -35.17
CA PHE A 12 -9.42 -10.34 -33.81
C PHE A 12 -8.57 -9.53 -32.82
N ILE A 13 -7.31 -9.25 -33.15
CA ILE A 13 -6.44 -8.41 -32.30
C ILE A 13 -7.04 -7.02 -32.12
N VAL A 14 -7.50 -6.37 -33.19
CA VAL A 14 -8.08 -5.02 -33.10
C VAL A 14 -9.32 -5.02 -32.21
N VAL A 15 -10.24 -5.97 -32.40
CA VAL A 15 -11.44 -6.09 -31.57
C VAL A 15 -11.07 -6.38 -30.12
N PHE A 16 -10.08 -7.24 -29.88
CA PHE A 16 -9.60 -7.57 -28.54
C PHE A 16 -8.95 -6.36 -27.84
N VAL A 17 -8.14 -5.58 -28.56
CA VAL A 17 -7.52 -4.35 -28.04
C VAL A 17 -8.57 -3.29 -27.72
N VAL A 18 -9.55 -3.10 -28.61
CA VAL A 18 -10.68 -2.18 -28.36
C VAL A 18 -11.52 -2.66 -27.16
N PHE A 19 -11.78 -3.96 -27.07
CA PHE A 19 -12.47 -4.55 -25.94
C PHE A 19 -11.73 -4.28 -24.64
N LEU A 20 -10.43 -4.59 -24.55
CA LEU A 20 -9.62 -4.29 -23.37
C LEU A 20 -9.59 -2.77 -23.07
N GLY A 21 -9.47 -1.94 -24.10
CA GLY A 21 -9.46 -0.48 -23.98
C GLY A 21 -10.74 0.12 -23.42
N ILE A 22 -11.88 -0.57 -23.56
CA ILE A 22 -13.17 -0.17 -22.94
C ILE A 22 -13.31 -0.86 -21.58
N THR A 23 -13.12 -2.18 -21.51
CA THR A 23 -13.39 -2.99 -20.32
C THR A 23 -12.48 -2.63 -19.14
N ILE A 24 -11.21 -2.33 -19.37
CA ILE A 24 -10.26 -1.97 -18.29
C ILE A 24 -10.66 -0.65 -17.62
N PRO A 25 -10.84 0.48 -18.33
CA PRO A 25 -11.32 1.72 -17.70
C PRO A 25 -12.70 1.57 -17.07
N THR A 26 -13.63 0.88 -17.73
CA THR A 26 -14.97 0.63 -17.17
C THR A 26 -14.89 -0.19 -15.88
N TYR A 27 -14.00 -1.18 -15.80
CA TYR A 27 -13.78 -1.94 -14.57
C TYR A 27 -13.21 -1.09 -13.43
N LEU A 28 -12.21 -0.25 -13.72
CA LEU A 28 -11.65 0.67 -12.72
C LEU A 28 -12.69 1.68 -12.21
N PHE A 29 -13.64 2.09 -13.07
CA PHE A 29 -14.72 3.00 -12.70
C PHE A 29 -15.85 2.32 -11.91
N ILE A 30 -16.22 1.10 -12.29
CA ILE A 30 -17.36 0.37 -11.69
C ILE A 30 -16.96 -0.35 -10.40
N VAL A 31 -15.71 -0.79 -10.26
CA VAL A 31 -15.25 -1.57 -9.10
C VAL A 31 -14.32 -0.73 -8.23
N PRO A 32 -14.89 0.14 -7.36
CA PRO A 32 -14.11 1.07 -6.54
C PRO A 32 -13.12 0.33 -5.64
N SER A 33 -12.00 0.99 -5.34
CA SER A 33 -10.99 0.50 -4.40
C SER A 33 -11.63 0.06 -3.08
N VAL A 34 -11.44 -1.20 -2.70
CA VAL A 34 -11.97 -1.75 -1.44
C VAL A 34 -11.24 -1.12 -0.27
N ALA A 35 -9.94 -0.86 -0.44
CA ALA A 35 -9.15 -0.10 0.50
C ALA A 35 -9.71 1.31 0.71
N GLN A 36 -10.00 2.05 -0.38
CA GLN A 36 -10.58 3.39 -0.29
C GLN A 36 -11.94 3.38 0.42
N GLU A 37 -12.81 2.41 0.13
CA GLU A 37 -14.10 2.29 0.79
C GLU A 37 -13.94 2.08 2.31
N ARG A 38 -12.98 1.24 2.72
CA ARG A 38 -12.68 1.02 4.14
C ARG A 38 -12.09 2.27 4.80
N ILE A 39 -11.14 2.93 4.13
CA ILE A 39 -10.54 4.19 4.61
C ILE A 39 -11.60 5.27 4.82
N ASN A 40 -12.55 5.40 3.89
CA ASN A 40 -13.65 6.37 3.98
C ASN A 40 -14.61 6.11 5.15
N LYS A 41 -14.64 4.87 5.67
CA LYS A 41 -15.47 4.48 6.82
C LYS A 41 -14.72 4.56 8.16
N ILE A 42 -13.44 4.92 8.16
CA ILE A 42 -12.67 5.07 9.38
C ILE A 42 -13.18 6.27 10.17
N ASP A 43 -13.52 6.01 11.43
CA ASP A 43 -13.92 7.01 12.39
C ASP A 43 -12.68 7.50 13.16
N TYR A 44 -12.09 8.59 12.66
CA TYR A 44 -10.91 9.19 13.28
C TYR A 44 -11.19 9.75 14.67
N ASP A 45 -12.42 10.16 14.94
CA ASP A 45 -12.80 10.81 16.21
C ASP A 45 -12.73 9.81 17.37
N LYS A 46 -12.95 8.51 17.12
CA LYS A 46 -12.74 7.45 18.12
C LYS A 46 -11.31 7.34 18.59
N CYS A 47 -10.32 7.57 17.71
CA CYS A 47 -8.91 7.54 18.11
C CYS A 47 -8.53 8.71 19.01
N ILE A 48 -9.10 9.90 18.75
CA ILE A 48 -8.83 11.10 19.53
C ILE A 48 -9.45 11.00 20.94
N GLN A 49 -10.57 10.30 21.07
CA GLN A 49 -11.30 10.16 22.33
C GLN A 49 -10.72 9.09 23.28
N GLN A 50 -9.99 8.10 22.76
CA GLN A 50 -9.51 6.97 23.57
C GLN A 50 -8.22 7.26 24.34
N ASP A 51 -7.38 8.20 23.89
CA ASP A 51 -6.28 8.72 24.70
C ASP A 51 -5.78 10.05 24.10
N LYS A 52 -5.57 11.07 24.94
CA LYS A 52 -5.06 12.39 24.51
C LYS A 52 -3.64 12.33 23.93
N GLN A 53 -2.97 11.19 24.02
CA GLN A 53 -1.60 10.94 23.57
C GLN A 53 -1.51 9.86 22.47
N THR A 54 -2.62 9.27 22.01
CA THR A 54 -2.53 8.17 21.03
C THR A 54 -2.15 8.69 19.65
N GLU A 55 -1.05 8.18 19.09
CA GLU A 55 -0.71 8.39 17.69
C GLU A 55 -1.76 7.69 16.80
N TYR A 56 -2.21 8.37 15.75
CA TYR A 56 -3.21 7.84 14.81
C TYR A 56 -2.74 6.53 14.19
N GLN A 57 -1.44 6.42 13.89
CA GLN A 57 -0.86 5.19 13.35
C GLN A 57 -0.94 4.01 14.33
N SER A 58 -0.81 4.27 15.63
CA SER A 58 -0.91 3.24 16.67
C SER A 58 -2.36 2.81 16.84
N CYS A 59 -3.27 3.78 16.97
CA CYS A 59 -4.70 3.53 17.13
C CYS A 59 -5.30 2.76 15.95
N LEU A 60 -4.99 3.18 14.72
CA LEU A 60 -5.55 2.61 13.49
C LEU A 60 -4.75 1.40 12.98
N ARG A 61 -3.76 0.89 13.73
CA ARG A 61 -2.90 -0.21 13.26
C ARG A 61 -3.68 -1.45 12.89
N ARG A 62 -4.75 -1.76 13.64
CA ARG A 62 -5.65 -2.87 13.33
C ARG A 62 -6.36 -2.66 12.00
N ASP A 63 -6.84 -1.45 11.74
CA ASP A 63 -7.54 -1.11 10.50
C ASP A 63 -6.58 -1.13 9.31
N ILE A 64 -5.34 -0.63 9.47
CA ILE A 64 -4.28 -0.72 8.46
C ILE A 64 -4.06 -2.18 8.05
N ILE A 65 -3.89 -3.09 9.01
CA ILE A 65 -3.68 -4.52 8.74
C ILE A 65 -4.89 -5.11 8.01
N GLN A 66 -6.11 -4.76 8.42
CA GLN A 66 -7.33 -5.24 7.75
C GLN A 66 -7.44 -4.73 6.31
N ILE A 67 -7.14 -3.45 6.07
CA ILE A 67 -7.14 -2.85 4.74
C ILE A 67 -6.12 -3.56 3.84
N ILE A 68 -4.90 -3.77 4.34
CA ILE A 68 -3.85 -4.49 3.63
C ILE A 68 -4.29 -5.93 3.30
N SER A 69 -4.94 -6.62 4.24
CA SER A 69 -5.36 -8.02 4.04
C SER A 69 -6.40 -8.24 2.93
N VAL A 70 -7.14 -7.20 2.56
CA VAL A 70 -8.16 -7.26 1.50
C VAL A 70 -7.77 -6.47 0.25
N ALA A 71 -6.54 -5.96 0.21
CA ALA A 71 -6.10 -5.09 -0.86
C ALA A 71 -6.02 -5.82 -2.20
N ARG A 72 -6.52 -5.15 -3.24
CA ARG A 72 -6.35 -5.57 -4.64
C ARG A 72 -5.10 -4.92 -5.23
N PRO A 73 -4.61 -5.40 -6.39
CA PRO A 73 -3.45 -4.80 -7.05
C PRO A 73 -3.57 -3.30 -7.33
N ILE A 74 -4.79 -2.80 -7.50
CA ILE A 74 -5.08 -1.37 -7.72
C ILE A 74 -4.98 -0.52 -6.44
N ASP A 75 -5.06 -1.15 -5.26
CA ASP A 75 -5.16 -0.46 -3.96
C ASP A 75 -3.78 -0.08 -3.38
N VAL A 76 -2.69 -0.54 -4.01
CA VAL A 76 -1.31 -0.32 -3.57
C VAL A 76 -1.03 1.17 -3.32
N THR A 77 -1.40 2.03 -4.26
CA THR A 77 -1.22 3.49 -4.12
C THR A 77 -2.03 4.05 -2.95
N THR A 78 -3.32 3.71 -2.88
CA THR A 78 -4.25 4.23 -1.88
C THR A 78 -3.81 3.90 -0.46
N ILE A 79 -3.28 2.69 -0.24
CA ILE A 79 -2.86 2.25 1.09
C ILE A 79 -1.58 2.95 1.53
N GLU A 80 -0.61 3.10 0.63
CA GLU A 80 0.61 3.87 0.91
C GLU A 80 0.30 5.33 1.24
N GLU A 81 -0.55 5.98 0.44
CA GLU A 81 -1.00 7.35 0.67
C GLU A 81 -1.74 7.49 2.01
N PHE A 82 -2.55 6.50 2.37
CA PHE A 82 -3.24 6.47 3.65
C PHE A 82 -2.27 6.38 4.82
N ILE A 83 -1.31 5.44 4.79
CA ILE A 83 -0.28 5.31 5.85
C ILE A 83 0.51 6.61 5.98
N TYR A 84 0.94 7.21 4.87
CA TYR A 84 1.65 8.48 4.88
C TYR A 84 0.79 9.63 5.46
N SER A 85 -0.50 9.66 5.15
CA SER A 85 -1.41 10.67 5.69
C SER A 85 -1.56 10.58 7.22
N LEU A 86 -1.48 9.38 7.79
CA LEU A 86 -1.47 9.18 9.24
C LEU A 86 -0.15 9.66 9.84
N TYR A 87 0.97 9.37 9.19
CA TYR A 87 2.28 9.87 9.59
C TYR A 87 2.33 11.40 9.62
N GLU A 88 1.82 12.08 8.58
CA GLU A 88 1.75 13.55 8.57
C GLU A 88 0.87 14.12 9.69
N ARG A 89 -0.22 13.42 10.06
CA ARG A 89 -1.07 13.83 11.18
C ARG A 89 -0.35 13.66 12.52
N ASP A 90 0.34 12.55 12.72
CA ASP A 90 1.13 12.31 13.93
C ASP A 90 2.25 13.33 14.08
N LEU A 91 2.97 13.64 13.00
CA LEU A 91 3.99 14.69 13.00
C LEU A 91 3.42 16.06 13.35
N LYS A 92 2.24 16.42 12.82
CA LYS A 92 1.59 17.71 13.12
C LYS A 92 1.18 17.84 14.59
N ASN A 93 0.86 16.73 15.25
CA ASN A 93 0.48 16.71 16.66
C ASN A 93 1.67 16.50 17.61
N SER A 94 2.85 16.18 17.08
CA SER A 94 4.05 15.97 17.86
C SER A 94 4.64 17.30 18.33
N SER A 95 4.76 17.45 19.64
CA SER A 95 5.29 18.63 20.32
C SER A 95 6.78 18.54 20.64
N SER A 96 7.37 17.35 20.58
CA SER A 96 8.78 17.09 20.90
C SER A 96 9.50 16.26 19.83
N ASN A 97 10.84 16.31 19.82
CA ASN A 97 11.66 15.49 18.93
C ASN A 97 11.50 13.98 19.21
N GLU A 98 11.20 13.63 20.46
CA GLU A 98 10.93 12.25 20.87
C GLU A 98 9.62 11.75 20.24
N GLU A 99 8.54 12.52 20.35
CA GLU A 99 7.23 12.21 19.73
C GLU A 99 7.36 12.11 18.20
N GLN A 100 8.12 13.01 17.57
CA GLN A 100 8.41 12.94 16.12
C GLN A 100 9.18 11.66 15.76
N SER A 101 10.15 11.26 16.58
CA SER A 101 10.92 10.03 16.37
C SER A 101 10.05 8.78 16.54
N ILE A 102 9.08 8.81 17.47
CA ILE A 102 8.08 7.75 17.67
C ILE A 102 7.15 7.67 16.46
N ALA A 103 6.63 8.80 15.97
CA ALA A 103 5.79 8.85 14.77
C ALA A 103 6.52 8.29 13.53
N ALA A 104 7.80 8.63 13.39
CA ALA A 104 8.69 8.08 12.37
C ALA A 104 8.88 6.56 12.50
N LEU A 105 9.06 6.04 13.72
CA LEU A 105 9.15 4.60 13.97
C LEU A 105 7.85 3.87 13.60
N LEU A 106 6.70 4.43 13.98
CA LEU A 106 5.40 3.86 13.61
C LEU A 106 5.20 3.84 12.09
N TYR A 107 5.63 4.91 11.40
CA TYR A 107 5.59 4.97 9.94
C TYR A 107 6.47 3.90 9.30
N LEU A 108 7.70 3.75 9.78
CA LEU A 108 8.62 2.70 9.33
C LEU A 108 8.01 1.30 9.51
N GLU A 109 7.42 1.02 10.67
CA GLU A 109 6.78 -0.26 10.95
C GLU A 109 5.56 -0.54 10.05
N ASN A 110 4.70 0.47 9.85
CA ASN A 110 3.53 0.34 8.99
C ASN A 110 3.94 0.12 7.53
N MET A 111 4.98 0.81 7.06
CA MET A 111 5.52 0.59 5.72
C MET A 111 6.18 -0.78 5.57
N ALA A 112 6.87 -1.29 6.61
CA ALA A 112 7.41 -2.64 6.62
C ALA A 112 6.30 -3.70 6.51
N ILE A 113 5.19 -3.52 7.24
CA ILE A 113 4.01 -4.38 7.14
C ILE A 113 3.43 -4.31 5.73
N TYR A 114 3.21 -3.09 5.21
CA TYR A 114 2.67 -2.87 3.88
C TYR A 114 3.49 -3.56 2.78
N PHE A 115 4.80 -3.30 2.69
CA PHE A 115 5.64 -3.91 1.67
C PHE A 115 5.70 -5.43 1.78
N ASN A 116 5.81 -5.97 3.00
CA ASN A 116 5.90 -7.42 3.18
C ASN A 116 4.58 -8.14 2.83
N ASN A 117 3.42 -7.54 3.15
CA ASN A 117 2.12 -8.11 2.77
C ASN A 117 1.84 -7.94 1.28
N MET A 118 2.18 -6.78 0.69
CA MET A 118 1.97 -6.53 -0.75
C MET A 118 2.97 -7.26 -1.63
N ARG A 119 4.12 -7.68 -1.10
CA ARG A 119 5.04 -8.59 -1.81
C ARG A 119 4.33 -9.90 -2.13
N GLU A 120 3.63 -10.40 -1.14
CA GLU A 120 2.67 -11.47 -1.27
C GLU A 120 1.33 -10.88 -1.72
N ILE A 121 1.30 -10.29 -2.92
CA ILE A 121 0.15 -10.46 -3.82
C ILE A 121 0.07 -11.97 -4.15
N SER A 122 0.00 -12.80 -3.11
CA SER A 122 -0.76 -14.00 -3.06
C SER A 122 -2.13 -13.52 -3.47
N ILE A 123 -2.52 -14.02 -4.61
CA ILE A 123 -3.89 -14.07 -5.04
C ILE A 123 -4.61 -14.76 -3.89
N ALA A 124 -5.05 -14.00 -2.87
CA ALA A 124 -6.11 -14.44 -2.01
C ALA A 124 -7.26 -14.64 -2.99
N ARG A 125 -7.46 -15.89 -3.44
CA ARG A 125 -8.35 -16.28 -4.55
C ARG A 125 -9.78 -15.75 -4.40
N ASN A 126 -10.09 -15.22 -3.24
CA ASN A 126 -11.40 -14.78 -2.81
C ASN A 126 -11.64 -13.27 -3.02
N ASN A 127 -10.58 -12.46 -3.26
CA ASN A 127 -10.70 -10.99 -3.34
C ASN A 127 -10.23 -10.36 -4.66
N ILE A 128 -9.68 -11.14 -5.60
CA ILE A 128 -9.33 -10.65 -6.94
C ILE A 128 -10.41 -11.01 -7.95
N THR A 129 -10.65 -10.14 -8.92
CA THR A 129 -11.46 -10.46 -10.10
C THR A 129 -10.55 -10.89 -11.26
N PHE A 130 -11.14 -11.46 -12.32
CA PHE A 130 -10.42 -11.79 -13.56
C PHE A 130 -9.61 -10.60 -14.12
N LEU A 131 -10.12 -9.38 -13.98
CA LEU A 131 -9.46 -8.21 -14.54
C LEU A 131 -8.24 -7.76 -13.71
N ASP A 132 -8.19 -8.08 -12.42
CA ASP A 132 -7.03 -7.78 -11.56
C ASP A 132 -5.77 -8.53 -12.02
N VAL A 133 -5.93 -9.68 -12.69
CA VAL A 133 -4.82 -10.48 -13.24
C VAL A 133 -3.96 -9.66 -14.20
N PHE A 134 -4.55 -8.78 -14.99
CA PHE A 134 -3.82 -7.94 -15.94
C PHE A 134 -2.95 -6.87 -15.26
N PHE A 135 -3.23 -6.55 -14.00
CA PHE A 135 -2.50 -5.53 -13.26
C PHE A 135 -1.40 -6.10 -12.37
N ILE A 136 -1.41 -7.40 -12.04
CA ILE A 136 -0.44 -8.03 -11.12
C ILE A 136 1.01 -7.71 -11.51
N GLY A 137 1.36 -7.88 -12.79
CA GLY A 137 2.73 -7.64 -13.28
C GLY A 137 3.16 -6.19 -13.07
N LYS A 138 2.32 -5.24 -13.50
CA LYS A 138 2.56 -3.82 -13.31
C LYS A 138 2.64 -3.45 -11.83
N THR A 139 1.72 -3.95 -11.02
CA THR A 139 1.70 -3.69 -9.58
C THR A 139 2.96 -4.18 -8.89
N ARG A 140 3.51 -5.35 -9.27
CA ARG A 140 4.80 -5.83 -8.72
C ARG A 140 5.96 -4.90 -9.08
N GLU A 141 6.00 -4.43 -10.33
CA GLU A 141 7.01 -3.46 -10.77
C GLU A 141 6.88 -2.13 -10.02
N ASP A 142 5.67 -1.61 -9.91
CA ASP A 142 5.36 -0.37 -9.20
C ASP A 142 5.70 -0.49 -7.70
N LEU A 143 5.39 -1.62 -7.07
CA LEU A 143 5.75 -1.91 -5.67
C LEU A 143 7.27 -1.94 -5.47
N SER A 144 8.02 -2.55 -6.41
CA SER A 144 9.49 -2.54 -6.36
C SER A 144 10.07 -1.12 -6.48
N LYS A 145 9.53 -0.30 -7.38
CA LYS A 145 9.94 1.12 -7.51
C LYS A 145 9.63 1.92 -6.25
N ARG A 146 8.42 1.73 -5.68
CA ARG A 146 7.99 2.37 -4.42
C ARG A 146 8.88 1.96 -3.26
N TYR A 147 9.20 0.67 -3.13
CA TYR A 147 10.12 0.18 -2.12
C TYR A 147 11.50 0.84 -2.24
N LYS A 148 12.09 0.87 -3.43
CA LYS A 148 13.39 1.54 -3.65
C LYS A 148 13.35 3.02 -3.30
N LYS A 149 12.28 3.71 -3.69
CA LYS A 149 12.06 5.12 -3.32
C LYS A 149 11.97 5.29 -1.80
N PHE A 150 11.17 4.47 -1.13
CA PHE A 150 11.03 4.51 0.32
C PHE A 150 12.37 4.26 1.03
N MET A 151 13.12 3.23 0.63
CA MET A 151 14.44 2.94 1.17
C MET A 151 15.42 4.10 0.94
N SER A 152 15.35 4.75 -0.22
CA SER A 152 16.14 5.94 -0.49
C SER A 152 15.76 7.14 0.36
N LEU A 153 14.55 7.24 0.90
CA LEU A 153 14.12 8.34 1.77
C LEU A 153 14.33 8.04 3.25
N LEU A 154 14.62 6.79 3.61
CA LEU A 154 14.70 6.33 4.99
C LEU A 154 15.84 7.00 5.78
N HIS A 155 16.89 7.45 5.09
CA HIS A 155 17.99 8.21 5.68
C HIS A 155 17.60 9.65 6.05
N GLU A 156 16.50 10.16 5.51
CA GLU A 156 15.96 11.50 5.81
C GLU A 156 15.07 11.48 7.06
N ILE A 157 14.69 10.29 7.54
CA ILE A 157 13.85 10.13 8.73
C ILE A 157 14.73 10.18 9.98
N ASP A 158 14.44 11.12 10.89
CA ASP A 158 15.18 11.27 12.14
C ASP A 158 14.68 10.29 13.21
N PHE A 159 15.58 9.43 13.67
CA PHE A 159 15.34 8.47 14.74
C PHE A 159 16.21 8.72 15.99
N ARG A 160 16.95 9.84 16.03
CA ARG A 160 17.98 10.08 17.06
C ARG A 160 17.40 10.27 18.45
N ALA A 161 16.17 10.77 18.56
CA ALA A 161 15.49 10.96 19.84
C ALA A 161 14.58 9.77 20.21
N LEU A 162 14.77 8.60 19.59
CA LEU A 162 14.03 7.39 19.99
C LEU A 162 14.37 6.97 21.42
N PRO A 163 13.36 6.69 22.26
CA PRO A 163 13.57 6.07 23.56
C PRO A 163 14.29 4.72 23.44
N THR A 164 15.26 4.49 24.32
CA THR A 164 16.15 3.31 24.28
C THR A 164 15.38 1.99 24.37
N ASP A 165 14.28 1.98 25.10
CA ASP A 165 13.41 0.82 25.32
C ASP A 165 12.64 0.41 24.06
N ILE A 166 12.41 1.32 23.11
CA ILE A 166 11.73 1.01 21.84
C ILE A 166 12.65 1.05 20.62
N ALA A 167 13.88 1.54 20.76
CA ALA A 167 14.84 1.69 19.65
C ALA A 167 15.08 0.38 18.86
N TYR A 168 15.04 -0.78 19.54
CA TYR A 168 15.20 -2.09 18.91
C TYR A 168 14.14 -2.40 17.84
N ARG A 169 12.95 -1.78 17.93
CA ARG A 169 11.85 -1.99 16.98
C ARG A 169 12.19 -1.48 15.59
N LYS A 170 13.02 -0.42 15.50
CA LYS A 170 13.56 0.08 14.24
C LYS A 170 14.33 -1.02 13.50
N ASP A 171 15.22 -1.72 14.21
CA ASP A 171 16.03 -2.79 13.62
C ASP A 171 15.16 -3.98 13.21
N MET A 172 14.09 -4.28 13.96
CA MET A 172 13.12 -5.29 13.56
C MET A 172 12.37 -4.91 12.28
N ALA A 173 11.91 -3.66 12.16
CA ALA A 173 11.25 -3.16 10.96
C ALA A 173 12.19 -3.18 9.74
N MET A 174 13.45 -2.78 9.92
CA MET A 174 14.46 -2.86 8.87
C MET A 174 14.74 -4.30 8.42
N LYS A 175 14.79 -5.26 9.35
CA LYS A 175 14.90 -6.70 9.02
C LYS A 175 13.67 -7.23 8.28
N LEU A 176 12.48 -6.68 8.53
CA LEU A 176 11.29 -7.04 7.76
C LEU A 176 11.36 -6.48 6.34
N LEU A 177 11.81 -5.24 6.18
CA LEU A 177 12.00 -4.60 4.87
C LEU A 177 13.07 -5.31 4.04
N SER A 178 14.19 -5.73 4.62
CA SER A 178 15.25 -6.44 3.88
C SER A 178 14.78 -7.76 3.27
N LYS A 179 13.76 -8.41 3.85
CA LYS A 179 13.13 -9.61 3.28
C LYS A 179 12.38 -9.31 1.98
N PHE A 180 12.02 -8.06 1.73
CA PHE A 180 11.39 -7.66 0.47
C PHE A 180 12.34 -7.83 -0.73
N GLU A 181 13.64 -7.52 -0.56
CA GLU A 181 14.66 -7.62 -1.64
C GLU A 181 15.17 -9.04 -1.89
N SER A 182 15.01 -9.96 -0.95
CA SER A 182 15.68 -11.27 -0.96
C SER A 182 15.00 -12.32 -1.86
N ASN A 183 14.00 -11.95 -2.67
CA ASN A 183 13.20 -12.81 -3.55
C ASN A 183 13.02 -12.15 -4.92
#